data_AF-A0A0B7BD77-F1
#
_entry.id   AF-A0A0B7BD77-F1
#
_cell.length_a   1.000
_cell.length_b   1.000
_cell.length_c   1.000
_cell.angle_alpha   90.00
_cell.angle_beta   90.00
_cell.angle_gamma   90.00
#
_symmetry.space_group_name_H-M   'P 1'
#
loop_
_entity.id
_entity.type
_entity.pdbx_description
1 polymer ?
#
loop_
_entity_poly.entity_id
_entity_poly.type
_entity_poly.pdbx_seq_one_letter_code
_entity_poly.pdbx_strand_id
1 'polypeptide(L)' 'AVPHLEKTKGNVIIISSNLSTLIIPLLTVYSVTKAALDHLTRCLAVDLGSKGIRVNSVNPGYVKTNIGRDFGVD' A
#
# COMPACT_ATOMS: atom_id res chain seq x y z
N ALA A 1 -15.86 9.07 0.70
CA ALA A 1 -15.44 8.46 -0.58
C ALA A 1 -16.25 7.23 -0.97
N VAL A 2 -16.53 6.29 -0.04
CA VAL A 2 -17.23 5.02 -0.33
C VAL A 2 -18.52 5.17 -1.14
N PRO A 3 -19.46 6.09 -0.83
CA PRO A 3 -20.68 6.23 -1.63
C PRO A 3 -20.42 6.56 -3.11
N HIS A 4 -19.39 7.36 -3.38
CA HIS A 4 -19.00 7.71 -4.75
C HIS A 4 -18.34 6.55 -5.49
N LEU A 5 -17.49 5.77 -4.78
CA LEU A 5 -16.84 4.59 -5.34
C LEU A 5 -17.85 3.46 -5.63
N GLU A 6 -18.85 3.29 -4.76
CA GLU A 6 -19.90 2.30 -4.95
C GLU A 6 -20.79 2.60 -6.16
N LYS A 7 -21.10 3.90 -6.38
CA LYS A 7 -21.84 4.36 -7.55
C LYS A 7 -21.12 4.07 -8.87
N THR A 8 -19.78 4.18 -8.87
CA THR A 8 -18.97 4.04 -10.10
C THR A 8 -18.30 2.67 -10.24
N LYS A 9 -18.46 1.77 -9.26
CA LYS A 9 -17.68 0.52 -9.17
C LYS A 9 -16.17 0.79 -9.25
N GLY A 10 -15.76 1.80 -8.48
CA GLY A 10 -14.42 2.37 -8.50
C GLY A 10 -13.35 1.48 -7.84
N ASN A 11 -12.12 1.99 -7.84
CA ASN A 11 -10.94 1.25 -7.42
C ASN A 11 -10.11 2.07 -6.43
N VAL A 12 -9.49 1.39 -5.47
CA VAL A 12 -8.55 1.96 -4.51
C VAL A 12 -7.21 1.25 -4.68
N ILE A 13 -6.14 2.03 -4.84
CA ILE A 13 -4.77 1.55 -4.90
C ILE A 13 -4.01 2.10 -3.69
N ILE A 14 -3.48 1.20 -2.88
CA ILE A 14 -2.65 1.55 -1.72
C ILE A 14 -1.18 1.41 -2.13
N ILE A 15 -0.38 2.44 -1.87
CA ILE A 15 1.06 2.43 -2.18
C ILE A 15 1.84 1.92 -0.95
N SER A 16 2.21 0.65 -1.02
CA SER A 16 3.00 -0.05 -0.01
C SER A 16 4.50 0.01 -0.36
N SER A 17 5.25 -1.08 -0.18
CA SER A 17 6.66 -1.24 -0.51
C SER A 17 6.99 -2.73 -0.61
N ASN A 18 8.00 -3.11 -1.39
CA ASN A 18 8.55 -4.47 -1.34
C ASN A 18 9.10 -4.83 0.06
N LEU A 19 9.44 -3.83 0.89
CA LEU A 19 9.85 -4.01 2.28
C LEU A 19 8.69 -4.40 3.22
N SER A 20 7.46 -4.55 2.70
CA SER A 20 6.40 -5.22 3.45
C SER A 20 6.66 -6.73 3.62
N THR A 21 7.52 -7.31 2.78
CA THR A 21 7.86 -8.74 2.76
C THR A 21 9.36 -9.00 2.78
N LEU A 22 10.16 -8.13 2.18
CA LEU A 22 11.61 -8.18 2.25
C LEU A 22 12.12 -7.59 3.57
N ILE A 23 13.17 -8.18 4.11
CA ILE A 23 13.77 -7.78 5.39
C ILE A 23 15.11 -7.11 5.10
N ILE A 24 15.24 -5.84 5.47
CA ILE A 24 16.49 -5.08 5.39
C ILE A 24 16.81 -4.50 6.77
N PRO A 25 18.07 -4.58 7.25
CA PRO A 25 18.47 -3.98 8.52
C PRO A 25 18.10 -2.50 8.61
N LEU A 26 17.84 -2.02 9.83
CA LEU A 26 17.54 -0.62 10.16
C LEU A 26 16.20 -0.06 9.61
N LEU A 27 15.39 -0.86 8.92
CA LEU A 27 14.10 -0.46 8.35
C LEU A 27 12.89 -1.12 9.03
N THR A 28 13.03 -1.59 10.28
CA THR A 28 12.00 -2.37 10.99
C THR A 28 10.64 -1.65 11.04
N VAL A 29 10.61 -0.41 11.53
CA VAL A 29 9.35 0.33 11.69
C VAL A 29 8.71 0.60 10.34
N TYR A 30 9.50 1.03 9.34
CA TYR A 30 9.00 1.23 7.98
C TYR A 30 8.40 -0.06 7.41
N SER A 31 9.13 -1.18 7.48
CA SER A 31 8.70 -2.48 6.99
C SER A 31 7.40 -2.96 7.65
N VAL A 32 7.29 -2.82 8.98
CA VAL A 32 6.06 -3.14 9.73
C VAL A 32 4.88 -2.29 9.26
N THR A 33 5.06 -0.98 9.09
CA THR A 33 3.96 -0.12 8.62
C THR A 33 3.52 -0.47 7.20
N LYS A 34 4.45 -0.86 6.32
CA LYS A 34 4.14 -1.29 4.94
C LYS A 34 3.46 -2.66 4.91
N ALA A 35 3.84 -3.59 5.79
CA ALA A 35 3.11 -4.84 6.00
C ALA A 35 1.68 -4.60 6.52
N ALA A 36 1.49 -3.62 7.41
CA ALA A 36 0.17 -3.22 7.91
C ALA A 36 -0.71 -2.68 6.78
N LEU A 37 -0.15 -1.91 5.83
CA LEU A 37 -0.90 -1.47 4.64
C LEU A 37 -1.35 -2.63 3.77
N ASP A 38 -0.51 -3.64 3.56
CA ASP A 38 -0.90 -4.82 2.79
C ASP A 38 -2.03 -5.60 3.47
N HIS A 39 -2.02 -5.67 4.81
CA HIS A 39 -3.12 -6.28 5.55
C HIS A 39 -4.40 -5.44 5.48
N LEU A 40 -4.28 -4.12 5.62
CA LEU A 40 -5.39 -3.18 5.44
C LEU A 40 -6.04 -3.32 4.06
N THR A 41 -5.23 -3.45 2.99
CA THR A 41 -5.74 -3.72 1.64
C THR A 41 -6.63 -4.95 1.61
N ARG A 42 -6.21 -6.05 2.24
CA ARG A 42 -6.99 -7.30 2.26
C ARG A 42 -8.29 -7.14 3.05
N CYS A 43 -8.25 -6.48 4.21
CA CYS A 43 -9.45 -6.21 5.00
C CYS A 43 -10.46 -5.36 4.20
N LEU A 44 -10.01 -4.25 3.62
CA LEU A 44 -10.87 -3.38 2.83
C LEU A 44 -11.40 -4.04 1.55
N ALA A 45 -10.63 -4.91 0.92
CA ALA A 45 -11.09 -5.69 -0.23
C ALA A 45 -12.27 -6.60 0.15
N VAL A 46 -12.24 -7.22 1.33
CA VAL A 46 -13.35 -8.02 1.86
C VAL A 46 -14.54 -7.14 2.20
N ASP A 47 -14.33 -6.05 2.93
CA ASP A 47 -15.41 -5.17 3.42
C ASP A 47 -16.16 -4.46 2.28
N LEU A 48 -15.45 -4.13 1.20
CA LEU A 48 -15.98 -3.30 0.11
C LEU A 48 -16.27 -4.10 -1.17
N GLY A 49 -15.86 -5.37 -1.24
CA GLY A 49 -16.04 -6.21 -2.42
C GLY A 49 -17.50 -6.41 -2.82
N SER A 50 -18.40 -6.59 -1.84
CA SER A 50 -19.85 -6.70 -2.08
C SER A 50 -20.47 -5.45 -2.70
N LYS A 51 -19.83 -4.29 -2.53
CA LYS A 51 -20.22 -3.02 -3.15
C LYS A 51 -19.67 -2.85 -4.57
N GLY A 52 -18.88 -3.81 -5.05
CA GLY A 52 -18.19 -3.78 -6.33
C GLY A 52 -17.02 -2.79 -6.37
N ILE A 53 -16.44 -2.48 -5.21
CA ILE A 53 -15.24 -1.64 -5.10
C ILE A 53 -14.02 -2.58 -5.00
N ARG A 54 -13.03 -2.40 -5.88
CA ARG A 54 -11.79 -3.17 -5.82
C ARG A 54 -10.72 -2.43 -5.02
N VAL A 55 -10.02 -3.13 -4.15
CA VAL A 55 -8.91 -2.58 -3.35
C VAL A 55 -7.68 -3.44 -3.57
N ASN A 56 -6.58 -2.82 -4.01
CA ASN A 56 -5.31 -3.51 -4.25
C ASN A 56 -4.14 -2.71 -3.68
N SER A 57 -3.04 -3.40 -3.40
CA SER A 57 -1.77 -2.81 -2.98
C SER A 57 -0.78 -2.90 -4.13
N VAL A 58 0.06 -1.88 -4.26
CA VAL A 58 1.25 -1.91 -5.12
C VAL A 58 2.46 -1.75 -4.20
N ASN A 59 3.47 -2.59 -4.42
CA ASN A 59 4.65 -2.70 -3.57
C ASN A 59 5.92 -2.36 -4.37
N PRO A 60 6.24 -1.05 -4.55
CA PRO A 60 7.43 -0.66 -5.30
C PRO A 60 8.72 -1.11 -4.61
N GLY A 61 9.74 -1.36 -5.44
CA GLY A 61 11.13 -1.33 -5.01
C GLY A 61 11.64 0.10 -4.91
N TYR A 62 12.94 0.29 -5.17
CA TYR A 62 13.51 1.64 -5.20
C TYR A 62 12.87 2.50 -6.31
N VAL A 63 12.44 3.70 -5.96
CA VAL A 63 11.92 4.70 -6.91
C VAL A 63 12.61 6.03 -6.63
N LYS A 64 13.25 6.60 -7.66
CA LYS A 64 13.97 7.88 -7.58
C LYS A 64 13.01 9.01 -7.20
N THR A 65 13.04 9.39 -5.93
CA THR A 65 12.22 10.42 -5.30
C THR A 65 13.01 11.00 -4.14
N ASN A 66 12.53 12.08 -3.51
CA ASN A 66 13.21 12.67 -2.37
C ASN A 66 13.39 11.70 -1.18
N ILE A 67 12.59 10.63 -1.08
CA ILE A 67 12.79 9.57 -0.08
C ILE A 67 14.19 8.96 -0.23
N GLY A 68 14.63 8.63 -1.46
CA GLY A 68 15.96 8.06 -1.70
C GLY A 68 17.08 8.99 -1.25
N ARG A 69 16.97 10.28 -1.59
CA ARG A 69 17.85 11.35 -1.10
C ARG A 69 17.91 11.43 0.42
N ASP A 70 16.77 11.42 1.10
CA ASP A 70 16.70 11.53 2.56
C ASP A 70 17.29 10.29 3.26
N PHE A 71 17.26 9.13 2.60
CA PHE A 71 17.94 7.91 3.03
C PHE A 71 19.42 7.85 2.65
N GLY A 72 19.96 8.86 1.95
CA GLY A 72 21.37 8.92 1.55
C GLY A 72 21.77 7.89 0.49
N VAL A 73 20.81 7.46 -0.34
CA VAL A 73 21.00 6.42 -1.37
C VAL A 73 20.82 6.92 -2.82
N ASP A 74 20.62 8.23 -3.00
CA ASP A 74 20.64 8.92 -4.30
C ASP A 74 22.00 9.53 -4.64
#